data_AF-A0A3B9RMV1-F1
#
_entry.id   AF-A0A3B9RMV1-F1
#
_cell.length_a   1.000
_cell.length_b   1.000
_cell.length_c   1.000
_cell.angle_alpha   90.00
_cell.angle_beta   90.00
_cell.angle_gamma   90.00
#
_symmetry.space_group_name_H-M   'P 1'
#
loop_
_entity.id
_entity.type
_entity.pdbx_description
1 polymer ?
#
loop_
_entity_poly.entity_id
_entity_poly.type
_entity_poly.pdbx_seq_one_letter_code
_entity_poly.pdbx_strand_id
1 'polypeptide(L)'
;FGATSEEISIKALREGGYSQIFYAIGSEVDNDIPLTGDRSRVRRSLEFLGAFRKDPSKVSLGKHVVVVGGGNTAMDSARAATRVSGVEKVSVIYRRTKKEMPADLEEYANAISENVKFIFLANPESFEGNQLTVRTMALGEKDASGRRRPVATDETFTMDCDVMITAIGEYADSEKLTWFGVPVNEKGWPIADKETKETEVADVYAIGDVQTGPSTVVQSIASARAAVEAAIDKILGPEDEEGCSCGHDHGPDEACEDDDDEFDEDFDEELSDQDNEELTAAENEYFAEIAEKKSRILVSKAVDDKKFAQTEASRCMECSYICNKCVDVCPNRANVAIDVRNTGVFSDPFQILHLDAYCNECGNCETFCPYDGGPYREKFTLFSRNDDFENSKNSGFFVEDEEILVRLDGKIFHCSLDGDGILTGDKEGITDEVAAMIEEVFTTYSYLLGYVAE
;
A
#
# COMPACT_ATOMS: atom_id res chain seq x y z
N PHE A 1 -22.23 -0.27 16.06
CA PHE A 1 -22.43 1.16 15.72
C PHE A 1 -23.44 1.90 16.60
N GLY A 2 -24.22 1.26 17.49
CA GLY A 2 -25.12 1.99 18.39
C GLY A 2 -26.25 2.77 17.68
N ALA A 3 -26.49 2.48 16.40
CA ALA A 3 -27.51 3.07 15.54
C ALA A 3 -28.49 1.99 15.07
N THR A 4 -29.73 2.38 14.81
CA THR A 4 -30.84 1.50 14.41
C THR A 4 -31.07 1.50 12.89
N SER A 5 -31.86 0.56 12.37
CA SER A 5 -32.18 0.40 10.92
C SER A 5 -32.66 1.68 10.31
N GLU A 6 -33.52 2.30 11.12
CA GLU A 6 -34.34 3.42 10.74
C GLU A 6 -33.50 4.69 10.58
N GLU A 7 -32.23 4.67 10.99
CA GLU A 7 -31.32 5.82 10.93
C GLU A 7 -30.28 5.70 9.81
N ILE A 8 -29.87 4.48 9.45
CA ILE A 8 -28.71 4.26 8.57
C ILE A 8 -29.00 3.41 7.33
N SER A 9 -30.26 3.08 7.06
CA SER A 9 -30.66 2.52 5.75
C SER A 9 -30.53 3.55 4.63
N ILE A 10 -30.36 3.09 3.39
CA ILE A 10 -30.30 3.95 2.20
C ILE A 10 -31.53 4.87 2.15
N LYS A 11 -32.71 4.31 2.46
CA LYS A 11 -33.96 5.07 2.50
C LYS A 11 -33.90 6.18 3.56
N ALA A 12 -33.51 5.85 4.79
CA ALA A 12 -33.44 6.82 5.89
C ALA A 12 -32.44 7.94 5.60
N LEU A 13 -31.27 7.59 5.06
CA LEU A 13 -30.25 8.57 4.69
C LEU A 13 -30.73 9.49 3.56
N ARG A 14 -31.43 8.94 2.55
CA ARG A 14 -32.05 9.76 1.51
C ARG A 14 -33.14 10.69 2.06
N GLU A 15 -33.99 10.19 2.96
CA GLU A 15 -34.99 11.02 3.65
C GLU A 15 -34.34 12.11 4.54
N GLY A 16 -33.15 11.84 5.06
CA GLY A 16 -32.29 12.79 5.78
C GLY A 16 -31.61 13.84 4.88
N GLY A 17 -31.74 13.74 3.56
CA GLY A 17 -31.18 14.70 2.59
C GLY A 17 -29.79 14.35 2.06
N TYR A 18 -29.28 13.15 2.33
CA TYR A 18 -28.01 12.68 1.76
C TYR A 18 -28.20 12.16 0.34
N SER A 19 -27.41 12.70 -0.61
CA SER A 19 -27.46 12.32 -2.03
C SER A 19 -26.50 11.17 -2.36
N GLN A 20 -25.26 11.24 -1.87
CA GLN A 20 -24.22 10.22 -2.05
C GLN A 20 -23.99 9.49 -0.72
N ILE A 21 -24.03 8.15 -0.73
CA ILE A 21 -23.97 7.31 0.49
C ILE A 21 -22.83 6.30 0.37
N PHE A 22 -21.95 6.25 1.37
CA PHE A 22 -20.81 5.35 1.39
C PHE A 22 -20.89 4.40 2.60
N TYR A 23 -20.95 3.10 2.33
CA TYR A 23 -20.90 2.07 3.38
C TYR A 23 -19.48 1.50 3.51
N ALA A 24 -18.83 1.83 4.64
CA ALA A 24 -17.47 1.40 4.99
C ALA A 24 -17.47 0.54 6.27
N ILE A 25 -18.33 -0.49 6.33
CA ILE A 25 -18.55 -1.28 7.56
C ILE A 25 -17.47 -2.33 7.83
N GLY A 26 -16.50 -2.48 6.91
CA GLY A 26 -15.43 -3.46 7.00
C GLY A 26 -15.90 -4.92 6.84
N SER A 27 -15.03 -5.86 7.22
CA SER A 27 -15.32 -7.29 7.30
C SER A 27 -15.04 -7.80 8.72
N GLU A 28 -16.05 -7.71 9.58
CA GLU A 28 -15.91 -8.03 11.01
C GLU A 28 -16.49 -9.40 11.40
N VAL A 29 -17.12 -10.11 10.45
CA VAL A 29 -17.79 -11.36 10.77
C VAL A 29 -16.81 -12.52 10.62
N ASP A 30 -16.49 -13.20 11.73
CA ASP A 30 -15.56 -14.32 11.72
C ASP A 30 -16.13 -15.56 11.01
N ASN A 31 -15.26 -16.29 10.31
CA ASN A 31 -15.59 -17.63 9.82
C ASN A 31 -15.70 -18.62 10.99
N ASP A 32 -16.67 -19.54 10.88
CA ASP A 32 -16.79 -20.66 11.80
C ASP A 32 -15.91 -21.83 11.39
N ILE A 33 -15.12 -22.33 12.34
CA ILE A 33 -14.41 -23.58 12.19
C ILE A 33 -15.37 -24.76 12.44
N PRO A 34 -15.41 -25.78 11.57
CA PRO A 34 -16.12 -27.04 11.82
C PRO A 34 -15.37 -27.85 12.89
N LEU A 35 -15.55 -27.44 14.14
CA LEU A 35 -14.94 -28.03 15.33
C LEU A 35 -16.04 -28.64 16.21
N THR A 36 -15.84 -29.89 16.60
CA THR A 36 -16.71 -30.61 17.54
C THR A 36 -16.20 -30.49 18.98
N GLY A 37 -17.08 -30.68 19.98
CA GLY A 37 -16.72 -30.63 21.40
C GLY A 37 -16.97 -29.26 22.07
N ASP A 38 -16.14 -28.92 23.06
CA ASP A 38 -16.29 -27.74 23.91
C ASP A 38 -15.82 -26.45 23.19
N ARG A 39 -16.77 -25.56 22.89
CA ARG A 39 -16.50 -24.26 22.26
C ARG A 39 -16.34 -23.11 23.27
N SER A 40 -16.55 -23.34 24.57
CA SER A 40 -16.46 -22.28 25.60
C SER A 40 -15.06 -21.69 25.76
N ARG A 41 -14.03 -22.42 25.29
CA ARG A 41 -12.62 -22.04 25.30
C ARG A 41 -12.07 -21.73 23.91
N VAL A 42 -12.97 -21.51 22.94
CA VAL A 42 -12.63 -21.05 21.60
C VAL A 42 -12.92 -19.55 21.54
N ARG A 43 -11.90 -18.76 21.21
CA ARG A 43 -11.99 -17.30 21.08
C ARG A 43 -11.76 -16.87 19.65
N ARG A 44 -12.47 -15.83 19.22
CA ARG A 44 -12.21 -15.18 17.93
C ARG A 44 -11.02 -14.24 18.06
N SER A 45 -10.21 -14.15 17.00
CA SER A 45 -9.00 -13.34 16.97
C SER A 45 -9.29 -11.87 17.27
N LEU A 46 -10.30 -11.27 16.63
CA LEU A 46 -10.63 -9.85 16.83
C LEU A 46 -11.07 -9.54 18.26
N GLU A 47 -11.90 -10.41 18.85
CA GLU A 47 -12.32 -10.28 20.26
C GLU A 47 -11.12 -10.36 21.20
N PHE A 48 -10.25 -11.36 20.99
CA PHE A 48 -9.05 -11.54 21.79
C PHE A 48 -8.09 -10.35 21.67
N LEU A 49 -7.74 -9.93 20.45
CA LEU A 49 -6.84 -8.81 20.18
C LEU A 49 -7.40 -7.50 20.73
N GLY A 50 -8.72 -7.29 20.59
CA GLY A 50 -9.40 -6.14 21.18
C GLY A 50 -9.34 -6.13 22.70
N ALA A 51 -9.58 -7.27 23.35
CA ALA A 51 -9.46 -7.42 24.80
C ALA A 51 -8.02 -7.22 25.28
N PHE A 52 -7.05 -7.81 24.58
CA PHE A 52 -5.63 -7.69 24.87
C PHE A 52 -5.15 -6.24 24.73
N ARG A 53 -5.51 -5.55 23.65
CA ARG A 53 -5.19 -4.13 23.45
C ARG A 53 -5.79 -3.25 24.55
N LYS A 54 -7.03 -3.55 24.98
CA LYS A 54 -7.73 -2.76 25.99
C LYS A 54 -7.10 -2.92 27.38
N ASP A 55 -6.84 -4.15 27.78
CA ASP A 55 -6.23 -4.47 29.08
C ASP A 55 -5.66 -5.91 29.09
N PRO A 56 -4.35 -6.09 28.83
CA PRO A 56 -3.73 -7.41 28.81
C PRO A 56 -3.91 -8.20 30.12
N SER A 57 -4.02 -7.50 31.27
CA SER A 57 -4.12 -8.14 32.59
C SER A 57 -5.44 -8.87 32.82
N LYS A 58 -6.48 -8.54 32.03
CA LYS A 58 -7.81 -9.17 32.11
C LYS A 58 -7.95 -10.36 31.17
N VAL A 59 -6.95 -10.62 30.33
CA VAL A 59 -6.95 -11.76 29.43
C VAL A 59 -6.32 -12.95 30.13
N SER A 60 -7.07 -14.05 30.26
CA SER A 60 -6.56 -15.34 30.74
C SER A 60 -6.63 -16.37 29.63
N LEU A 61 -5.52 -17.00 29.27
CA LEU A 61 -5.44 -18.01 28.19
C LEU A 61 -5.01 -19.41 28.66
N GLY A 62 -4.65 -19.59 29.94
CA GLY A 62 -4.03 -20.83 30.40
C GLY A 62 -2.55 -20.92 30.00
N LYS A 63 -1.99 -22.14 29.96
CA LYS A 63 -0.58 -22.40 29.68
C LYS A 63 -0.32 -22.73 28.21
N HIS A 64 -1.24 -23.45 27.58
CA HIS A 64 -1.12 -23.95 26.21
C HIS A 64 -2.16 -23.29 25.31
N VAL A 65 -1.71 -22.42 24.41
CA VAL A 65 -2.57 -21.69 23.48
C VAL A 65 -2.36 -22.20 22.06
N VAL A 66 -3.45 -22.45 21.36
CA VAL A 66 -3.43 -22.83 19.94
C VAL A 66 -4.12 -21.76 19.11
N VAL A 67 -3.40 -21.15 18.19
CA VAL A 67 -3.95 -20.23 17.19
C VAL A 67 -4.17 -20.99 15.89
N VAL A 68 -5.35 -20.84 15.27
CA VAL A 68 -5.71 -21.52 14.03
C VAL A 68 -5.80 -20.50 12.92
N GLY A 69 -4.93 -20.58 11.93
CA GLY A 69 -4.85 -19.58 10.86
C GLY A 69 -3.43 -19.48 10.29
N GLY A 70 -3.29 -18.69 9.22
CA GLY A 70 -1.99 -18.46 8.57
C GLY A 70 -1.79 -17.06 8.01
N GLY A 71 -2.71 -16.12 8.23
CA GLY A 71 -2.53 -14.71 7.84
C GLY A 71 -1.94 -13.86 8.95
N ASN A 72 -1.76 -12.56 8.69
CA ASN A 72 -1.21 -11.60 9.65
C ASN A 72 -2.00 -11.59 10.97
N THR A 73 -3.33 -11.64 10.93
CA THR A 73 -4.18 -11.76 12.14
C THR A 73 -3.82 -12.97 13.01
N ALA A 74 -3.37 -14.08 12.40
CA ALA A 74 -2.91 -15.26 13.15
C ALA A 74 -1.53 -15.04 13.77
N MET A 75 -0.63 -14.31 13.10
CA MET A 75 0.68 -13.93 13.65
C MET A 75 0.51 -12.97 14.82
N ASP A 76 -0.32 -11.93 14.65
CA ASP A 76 -0.67 -10.98 15.71
C ASP A 76 -1.28 -11.69 16.92
N SER A 77 -2.22 -12.61 16.68
CA SER A 77 -2.84 -13.39 17.74
C SER A 77 -1.84 -14.26 18.48
N ALA A 78 -0.90 -14.90 17.76
CA ALA A 78 0.12 -15.74 18.36
C ALA A 78 1.11 -14.93 19.20
N ARG A 79 1.62 -13.82 18.68
CA ARG A 79 2.55 -12.92 19.36
C ARG A 79 1.91 -12.16 20.52
N ALA A 80 0.63 -11.81 20.43
CA ALA A 80 -0.10 -11.26 21.57
C ALA A 80 -0.26 -12.33 22.66
N ALA A 81 -0.55 -13.58 22.30
CA ALA A 81 -0.74 -14.66 23.26
C ALA A 81 0.56 -14.99 24.04
N THR A 82 1.74 -14.90 23.44
CA THR A 82 3.03 -15.12 24.15
C THR A 82 3.26 -14.10 25.28
N ARG A 83 2.61 -12.93 25.20
CA ARG A 83 2.74 -11.82 26.17
C ARG A 83 1.71 -11.89 27.29
N VAL A 84 0.75 -12.81 27.22
CA VAL A 84 -0.26 -12.99 28.27
C VAL A 84 0.33 -13.78 29.44
N SER A 85 0.15 -13.25 30.65
CA SER A 85 0.66 -13.88 31.87
C SER A 85 0.13 -15.30 32.04
N GLY A 86 1.04 -16.25 32.29
CA GLY A 86 0.72 -17.66 32.53
C GLY A 86 0.79 -18.54 31.28
N VAL A 87 0.91 -17.95 30.09
CA VAL A 87 1.13 -18.70 28.85
C VAL A 87 2.57 -19.21 28.81
N GLU A 88 2.72 -20.52 28.60
CA GLU A 88 4.03 -21.20 28.51
C GLU A 88 4.34 -21.62 27.08
N LYS A 89 3.31 -21.93 26.28
CA LYS A 89 3.49 -22.41 24.91
C LYS A 89 2.36 -21.91 24.01
N VAL A 90 2.76 -21.28 22.90
CA VAL A 90 1.87 -20.89 21.82
C VAL A 90 2.19 -21.71 20.58
N SER A 91 1.17 -22.28 19.94
CA SER A 91 1.31 -22.98 18.67
C SER A 91 0.35 -22.41 17.62
N VAL A 92 0.81 -22.26 16.38
CA VAL A 92 -0.02 -21.91 15.22
C VAL A 92 -0.27 -23.17 14.41
N ILE A 93 -1.54 -23.52 14.20
CA ILE A 93 -1.97 -24.58 13.30
C ILE A 93 -2.40 -23.96 11.97
N TYR A 94 -1.78 -24.43 10.88
CA TYR A 94 -2.13 -24.02 9.53
C TYR A 94 -2.37 -25.23 8.62
N ARG A 95 -3.48 -25.20 7.89
CA ARG A 95 -3.94 -26.32 7.04
C ARG A 95 -3.14 -26.52 5.75
N ARG A 96 -2.25 -25.60 5.40
CA ARG A 96 -1.34 -25.69 4.23
C ARG A 96 0.12 -25.65 4.68
N THR A 97 1.06 -25.57 3.74
CA THR A 97 2.48 -25.42 4.06
C THR A 97 2.85 -23.95 4.25
N LYS A 98 4.08 -23.69 4.69
CA LYS A 98 4.65 -22.34 4.78
C LYS A 98 4.58 -21.60 3.44
N LYS A 99 4.75 -22.30 2.30
CA LYS A 99 4.76 -21.66 0.97
C LYS A 99 3.41 -21.01 0.62
N GLU A 100 2.30 -21.59 1.08
CA GLU A 100 0.97 -21.03 0.84
C GLU A 100 0.47 -20.16 2.01
N MET A 101 1.34 -19.78 2.95
CA MET A 101 0.99 -18.93 4.08
C MET A 101 0.79 -17.49 3.58
N PRO A 102 -0.39 -16.86 3.81
CA PRO A 102 -0.63 -15.48 3.37
C PRO A 102 -0.04 -14.41 4.30
N ALA A 103 0.51 -14.79 5.46
CA ALA A 103 1.18 -13.83 6.34
C ALA A 103 2.49 -13.33 5.71
N ASP A 104 2.82 -12.08 6.01
CA ASP A 104 4.09 -11.48 5.60
C ASP A 104 5.26 -12.27 6.21
N LEU A 105 6.33 -12.45 5.43
CA LEU A 105 7.49 -13.22 5.87
C LEU A 105 8.13 -12.63 7.14
N GLU A 106 8.08 -11.30 7.28
CA GLU A 106 8.52 -10.59 8.48
C GLU A 106 7.69 -10.96 9.70
N GLU A 107 6.36 -10.95 9.59
CA GLU A 107 5.47 -11.30 10.71
C GLU A 107 5.63 -12.77 11.12
N TYR A 108 5.81 -13.67 10.15
CA TYR A 108 6.17 -15.06 10.42
C TYR A 108 7.52 -15.16 11.16
N ALA A 109 8.55 -14.42 10.72
CA ALA A 109 9.87 -14.44 11.36
C ALA A 109 9.82 -13.88 12.79
N ASN A 110 9.06 -12.81 13.01
CA ASN A 110 8.83 -12.23 14.32
C ASN A 110 8.16 -13.24 15.26
N ALA A 111 7.12 -13.95 14.80
CA ALA A 111 6.46 -14.99 15.59
C ALA A 111 7.42 -16.13 15.97
N ILE A 112 8.27 -16.57 15.05
CA ILE A 112 9.31 -17.57 15.34
C ILE A 112 10.29 -17.07 16.40
N SER A 113 10.74 -15.81 16.31
CA SER A 113 11.65 -15.19 17.29
C SER A 113 11.05 -15.12 18.70
N GLU A 114 9.72 -15.01 18.79
CA GLU A 114 8.95 -15.04 20.04
C GLU A 114 8.61 -16.48 20.50
N ASN A 115 9.27 -17.50 19.94
CA ASN A 115 9.10 -18.93 20.24
C ASN A 115 7.72 -19.52 19.93
N VAL A 116 6.99 -18.95 18.98
CA VAL A 116 5.74 -19.55 18.47
C VAL A 116 6.06 -20.81 17.67
N LYS A 117 5.42 -21.93 18.01
CA LYS A 117 5.59 -23.19 17.27
C LYS A 117 4.60 -23.30 16.11
N PHE A 118 5.07 -23.57 14.91
CA PHE A 118 4.20 -23.79 13.75
C PHE A 118 3.94 -25.28 13.51
N ILE A 119 2.69 -25.61 13.22
CA ILE A 119 2.22 -26.95 12.87
C ILE A 119 1.48 -26.82 11.53
N PHE A 120 2.20 -27.11 10.46
CA PHE A 120 1.69 -27.07 9.10
C PHE A 120 0.93 -28.34 8.75
N LEU A 121 0.16 -28.26 7.66
CA LEU A 121 -0.63 -29.38 7.16
C LEU A 121 -1.47 -30.02 8.27
N ALA A 122 -2.13 -29.16 9.05
CA ALA A 122 -2.88 -29.55 10.21
C ALA A 122 -4.16 -28.72 10.32
N ASN A 123 -5.26 -29.35 10.71
CA ASN A 123 -6.54 -28.68 10.92
C ASN A 123 -7.24 -29.25 12.17
N PRO A 124 -7.69 -28.42 13.12
CA PRO A 124 -8.42 -28.90 14.29
C PRO A 124 -9.73 -29.60 13.93
N GLU A 125 -10.07 -30.66 14.65
CA GLU A 125 -11.28 -31.47 14.42
C GLU A 125 -12.20 -31.53 15.65
N SER A 126 -11.63 -31.74 16.83
CA SER A 126 -12.37 -31.73 18.09
C SER A 126 -11.58 -31.13 19.25
N PHE A 127 -12.30 -30.53 20.20
CA PHE A 127 -11.72 -29.99 21.42
C PHE A 127 -12.47 -30.54 22.65
N GLU A 128 -11.83 -31.41 23.42
CA GLU A 128 -12.42 -32.07 24.58
C GLU A 128 -11.46 -32.08 25.77
N GLY A 129 -11.93 -31.68 26.95
CA GLY A 129 -11.05 -31.49 28.11
C GLY A 129 -9.92 -30.50 27.77
N ASN A 130 -8.68 -30.76 28.16
CA ASN A 130 -7.53 -29.93 27.76
C ASN A 130 -6.80 -30.48 26.52
N GLN A 131 -7.50 -31.22 25.66
CA GLN A 131 -6.89 -31.90 24.52
C GLN A 131 -7.58 -31.51 23.21
N LEU A 132 -6.78 -31.05 22.26
CA LEU A 132 -7.19 -30.76 20.90
C LEU A 132 -6.83 -31.94 20.00
N THR A 133 -7.82 -32.50 19.31
CA THR A 133 -7.59 -33.47 18.23
C THR A 133 -7.44 -32.72 16.92
N VAL A 134 -6.33 -33.01 16.24
CA VAL A 134 -5.91 -32.31 15.03
C VAL A 134 -5.76 -33.33 13.91
N ARG A 135 -6.40 -33.06 12.79
CA ARG A 135 -6.29 -33.86 11.57
C ARG A 135 -5.09 -33.43 10.75
N THR A 136 -4.32 -34.41 10.29
CA THR A 136 -3.26 -34.18 9.31
C THR A 136 -3.88 -33.89 7.95
N MET A 137 -3.30 -32.92 7.23
CA MET A 137 -3.74 -32.48 5.92
C MET A 137 -2.67 -32.84 4.88
N ALA A 138 -3.06 -32.91 3.62
CA ALA A 138 -2.19 -33.00 2.47
C ALA A 138 -2.52 -31.90 1.46
N LEU A 139 -1.57 -31.55 0.60
CA LEU A 139 -1.82 -30.61 -0.49
C LEU A 139 -2.41 -31.36 -1.71
N GLY A 140 -3.62 -30.98 -2.11
CA GLY A 140 -4.26 -31.40 -3.35
C GLY A 140 -3.91 -30.48 -4.53
N GLU A 141 -4.82 -30.41 -5.49
CA GLU A 141 -4.69 -29.54 -6.68
C GLU A 141 -4.72 -28.05 -6.33
N LYS A 142 -4.17 -27.22 -7.23
CA LYS A 142 -4.25 -25.76 -7.12
C LYS A 142 -5.70 -25.27 -7.26
N ASP A 143 -6.06 -24.25 -6.51
CA ASP A 143 -7.32 -23.51 -6.65
C ASP A 143 -7.18 -22.37 -7.66
N ALA A 144 -8.28 -21.63 -7.88
CA ALA A 144 -8.33 -20.50 -8.82
C ALA A 144 -7.41 -19.33 -8.43
N SER A 145 -6.95 -19.27 -7.18
CA SER A 145 -5.93 -18.31 -6.72
C SER A 145 -4.49 -18.84 -6.87
N GLY A 146 -4.31 -19.99 -7.52
CA GLY A 146 -3.01 -20.65 -7.67
C GLY A 146 -2.52 -21.41 -6.43
N ARG A 147 -3.25 -21.34 -5.31
CA ARG A 147 -2.88 -21.96 -4.03
C ARG A 147 -3.34 -23.42 -3.97
N ARG A 148 -2.52 -24.32 -3.42
CA ARG A 148 -2.91 -25.73 -3.31
C ARG A 148 -4.02 -25.92 -2.25
N ARG A 149 -5.04 -26.72 -2.58
CA ARG A 149 -6.16 -27.01 -1.68
C ARG A 149 -5.73 -27.97 -0.58
N PRO A 150 -6.10 -27.72 0.69
CA PRO A 150 -5.85 -28.68 1.76
C PRO A 150 -6.87 -29.83 1.67
N VAL A 151 -6.39 -31.07 1.76
CA VAL A 151 -7.20 -32.30 1.74
C VAL A 151 -6.97 -33.05 3.04
N ALA A 152 -8.05 -33.44 3.71
CA ALA A 152 -8.00 -34.22 4.94
C ALA A 152 -7.40 -35.62 4.69
N THR A 153 -6.48 -36.05 5.55
CA THR A 153 -6.02 -37.45 5.58
C THR A 153 -6.78 -38.24 6.65
N ASP A 154 -6.53 -39.54 6.74
CA ASP A 154 -7.09 -40.41 7.79
C ASP A 154 -6.32 -40.32 9.12
N GLU A 155 -5.19 -39.60 9.14
CA GLU A 155 -4.33 -39.49 10.30
C GLU A 155 -4.76 -38.32 11.21
N THR A 156 -4.78 -38.59 12.50
CA THR A 156 -5.02 -37.57 13.54
C THR A 156 -3.97 -37.70 14.64
N PHE A 157 -3.70 -36.60 15.32
CA PHE A 157 -2.89 -36.57 16.54
C PHE A 157 -3.53 -35.62 17.55
N THR A 158 -3.11 -35.74 18.80
CA THR A 158 -3.61 -34.91 19.89
C THR A 158 -2.53 -34.00 20.45
N MET A 159 -2.95 -32.85 20.98
CA MET A 159 -2.07 -31.91 21.67
C MET A 159 -2.78 -31.18 22.81
N ASP A 160 -2.03 -30.77 23.82
CA ASP A 160 -2.57 -29.98 24.93
C ASP A 160 -2.99 -28.59 24.46
N CYS A 161 -4.18 -28.18 24.88
CA CYS A 161 -4.77 -26.88 24.55
C CYS A 161 -5.69 -26.44 25.70
N ASP A 162 -5.37 -25.30 26.32
CA ASP A 162 -6.24 -24.65 27.30
C ASP A 162 -7.22 -23.70 26.62
N VAL A 163 -6.75 -22.95 25.62
CA VAL A 163 -7.56 -22.01 24.82
C VAL A 163 -7.14 -22.09 23.35
N MET A 164 -8.15 -22.11 22.48
CA MET A 164 -7.98 -22.02 21.04
C MET A 164 -8.40 -20.63 20.54
N ILE A 165 -7.60 -19.99 19.71
CA ILE A 165 -7.90 -18.70 19.07
C ILE A 165 -8.06 -18.94 17.57
N THR A 166 -9.20 -18.56 16.98
CA THR A 166 -9.47 -18.74 15.55
C THR A 166 -9.21 -17.45 14.79
N ALA A 167 -8.33 -17.51 13.79
CA ALA A 167 -7.95 -16.44 12.87
C ALA A 167 -8.03 -16.97 11.42
N ILE A 168 -9.22 -17.43 11.03
CA ILE A 168 -9.48 -18.13 9.76
C ILE A 168 -10.16 -17.24 8.71
N GLY A 169 -9.99 -15.93 8.84
CA GLY A 169 -10.53 -14.91 7.95
C GLY A 169 -11.92 -14.45 8.34
N GLU A 170 -12.27 -13.27 7.85
CA GLU A 170 -13.50 -12.55 8.14
C GLU A 170 -14.27 -12.26 6.83
N TYR A 171 -15.57 -11.99 6.95
CA TYR A 171 -16.45 -11.64 5.83
C TYR A 171 -17.30 -10.41 6.14
N ALA A 172 -17.83 -9.79 5.09
CA ALA A 172 -18.76 -8.68 5.20
C ALA A 172 -20.06 -9.12 5.88
N ASP A 173 -20.61 -8.27 6.75
CA ASP A 173 -21.88 -8.54 7.40
C ASP A 173 -23.05 -8.40 6.40
N SER A 174 -23.37 -9.50 5.72
CA SER A 174 -24.41 -9.55 4.69
C SER A 174 -25.81 -9.23 5.20
N GLU A 175 -26.09 -9.52 6.48
CA GLU A 175 -27.36 -9.16 7.11
C GLU A 175 -27.45 -7.64 7.27
N LYS A 176 -26.39 -6.99 7.75
CA LYS A 176 -26.32 -5.52 7.83
C LYS A 176 -26.42 -4.87 6.45
N LEU A 177 -25.73 -5.39 5.43
CA LEU A 177 -25.80 -4.86 4.07
C LEU A 177 -27.23 -4.94 3.51
N THR A 178 -27.86 -6.10 3.63
CA THR A 178 -29.26 -6.30 3.21
C THR A 178 -30.19 -5.36 3.96
N TRP A 179 -29.96 -5.18 5.25
CA TRP A 179 -30.73 -4.29 6.11
C TRP A 179 -30.57 -2.80 5.74
N PHE A 180 -29.39 -2.38 5.28
CA PHE A 180 -29.17 -1.07 4.70
C PHE A 180 -29.86 -0.88 3.35
N GLY A 181 -30.19 -1.98 2.67
CA GLY A 181 -30.72 -2.00 1.31
C GLY A 181 -29.63 -2.15 0.24
N VAL A 182 -28.41 -2.51 0.63
CA VAL A 182 -27.30 -2.80 -0.30
C VAL A 182 -27.46 -4.23 -0.84
N PRO A 183 -27.55 -4.42 -2.16
CA PRO A 183 -27.63 -5.75 -2.76
C PRO A 183 -26.37 -6.57 -2.50
N VAL A 184 -26.55 -7.86 -2.18
CA VAL A 184 -25.47 -8.82 -1.94
C VAL A 184 -25.60 -10.03 -2.86
N ASN A 185 -24.46 -10.61 -3.26
CA ASN A 185 -24.44 -11.84 -4.06
C ASN A 185 -24.67 -13.10 -3.20
N GLU A 186 -24.71 -14.28 -3.84
CA GLU A 186 -24.91 -15.57 -3.15
C GLU A 186 -23.86 -15.89 -2.07
N LYS A 187 -22.69 -15.24 -2.13
CA LYS A 187 -21.60 -15.38 -1.15
C LYS A 187 -21.66 -14.32 -0.04
N GLY A 188 -22.68 -13.46 -0.03
CA GLY A 188 -22.88 -12.42 0.97
C GLY A 188 -22.05 -11.15 0.77
N TRP A 189 -21.35 -10.99 -0.36
CA TRP A 189 -20.58 -9.78 -0.67
C TRP A 189 -21.46 -8.74 -1.38
N PRO A 190 -21.26 -7.44 -1.14
CA PRO A 190 -21.99 -6.40 -1.84
C PRO A 190 -21.76 -6.49 -3.35
N ILE A 191 -22.81 -6.28 -4.13
CA ILE A 191 -22.72 -6.18 -5.58
C ILE A 191 -22.37 -4.74 -5.91
N ALA A 192 -21.09 -4.50 -6.19
CA ALA A 192 -20.55 -3.20 -6.52
C ALA A 192 -19.55 -3.28 -7.67
N ASP A 193 -19.46 -2.19 -8.43
CA ASP A 193 -18.49 -2.02 -9.50
C ASP A 193 -17.06 -2.09 -8.96
N LYS A 194 -16.17 -2.68 -9.75
CA LYS A 194 -14.78 -2.90 -9.31
C LYS A 194 -13.94 -1.63 -9.36
N GLU A 195 -14.25 -0.68 -10.21
CA GLU A 195 -13.49 0.57 -10.37
C GLU A 195 -14.13 1.65 -9.50
N THR A 196 -15.40 1.99 -9.76
CA THR A 196 -16.11 3.09 -9.10
C THR A 196 -16.60 2.76 -7.69
N LYS A 197 -16.67 1.48 -7.33
CA LYS A 197 -17.23 0.97 -6.06
C LYS A 197 -18.72 1.27 -5.86
N GLU A 198 -19.40 1.78 -6.88
CA GLU A 198 -20.85 2.03 -6.85
C GLU A 198 -21.60 0.69 -6.83
N THR A 199 -22.60 0.58 -5.98
CA THR A 199 -23.47 -0.59 -5.90
C THR A 199 -24.52 -0.56 -7.02
N GLU A 200 -25.31 -1.63 -7.17
CA GLU A 200 -26.48 -1.59 -8.08
C GLU A 200 -27.54 -0.55 -7.68
N VAL A 201 -27.45 0.01 -6.47
CA VAL A 201 -28.25 1.17 -6.07
C VAL A 201 -27.45 2.43 -6.39
N ALA A 202 -27.98 3.22 -7.33
CA ALA A 202 -27.36 4.47 -7.76
C ALA A 202 -27.02 5.39 -6.57
N ASP A 203 -25.85 6.04 -6.63
CA ASP A 203 -25.33 6.98 -5.62
C ASP A 203 -25.02 6.33 -4.26
N VAL A 204 -24.93 5.00 -4.23
CA VAL A 204 -24.58 4.21 -3.03
C VAL A 204 -23.34 3.38 -3.32
N TYR A 205 -22.33 3.50 -2.47
CA TYR A 205 -21.01 2.88 -2.65
C TYR A 205 -20.69 1.94 -1.49
N ALA A 206 -19.96 0.85 -1.78
CA ALA A 206 -19.45 -0.07 -0.78
C ALA A 206 -17.92 -0.08 -0.83
N ILE A 207 -17.27 0.42 0.23
CA ILE A 207 -15.83 0.76 0.21
C ILE A 207 -15.03 0.09 1.31
N GLY A 208 -13.75 -0.16 1.02
CA GLY A 208 -12.83 -0.87 1.90
C GLY A 208 -13.13 -2.36 2.02
N ASP A 209 -12.76 -2.94 3.16
CA ASP A 209 -12.81 -4.40 3.39
C ASP A 209 -14.19 -5.05 3.21
N VAL A 210 -15.28 -4.27 3.25
CA VAL A 210 -16.63 -4.79 2.98
C VAL A 210 -16.78 -5.30 1.54
N GLN A 211 -15.97 -4.80 0.60
CA GLN A 211 -16.06 -5.16 -0.82
C GLN A 211 -15.19 -6.38 -1.16
N THR A 212 -13.95 -6.39 -0.67
CA THR A 212 -12.91 -7.35 -1.09
C THR A 212 -12.54 -8.35 0.00
N GLY A 213 -13.03 -8.15 1.22
CA GLY A 213 -12.57 -8.84 2.42
C GLY A 213 -11.37 -8.16 3.07
N PRO A 214 -10.83 -8.74 4.14
CA PRO A 214 -9.73 -8.17 4.92
C PRO A 214 -8.53 -7.84 4.04
N SER A 215 -8.13 -6.56 4.05
CA SER A 215 -7.09 -6.01 3.18
C SER A 215 -6.13 -5.13 3.98
N THR A 216 -5.15 -4.51 3.34
CA THR A 216 -4.30 -3.53 4.03
C THR A 216 -5.04 -2.20 4.23
N VAL A 217 -4.64 -1.43 5.23
CA VAL A 217 -5.19 -0.07 5.45
C VAL A 217 -5.09 0.78 4.18
N VAL A 218 -4.00 0.62 3.42
CA VAL A 218 -3.76 1.37 2.18
C VAL A 218 -4.73 0.96 1.08
N GLN A 219 -5.05 -0.33 0.94
CA GLN A 219 -6.07 -0.80 -0.01
C GLN A 219 -7.47 -0.27 0.35
N SER A 220 -7.80 -0.19 1.64
CA SER A 220 -9.05 0.44 2.09
C SER A 220 -9.12 1.93 1.75
N ILE A 221 -8.00 2.66 1.88
CA ILE A 221 -7.91 4.08 1.47
C ILE A 221 -8.10 4.21 -0.04
N ALA A 222 -7.41 3.41 -0.85
CA ALA A 222 -7.54 3.42 -2.30
C ALA A 222 -9.00 3.15 -2.75
N SER A 223 -9.67 2.18 -2.11
CA SER A 223 -11.09 1.89 -2.36
C SER A 223 -12.00 3.08 -2.06
N ALA A 224 -11.78 3.77 -0.94
CA ALA A 224 -12.56 4.95 -0.58
C ALA A 224 -12.37 6.09 -1.58
N ARG A 225 -11.15 6.30 -2.06
CA ARG A 225 -10.81 7.37 -3.01
C ARG A 225 -11.49 7.18 -4.35
N ALA A 226 -11.32 6.00 -4.96
CA ALA A 226 -11.96 5.67 -6.23
C ALA A 226 -13.48 5.88 -6.19
N ALA A 227 -14.12 5.57 -5.06
CA ALA A 227 -15.55 5.81 -4.87
C ALA A 227 -15.91 7.29 -4.78
N VAL A 228 -15.10 8.09 -4.08
CA VAL A 228 -15.33 9.52 -3.92
C VAL A 228 -15.09 10.26 -5.24
N GLU A 229 -14.02 9.91 -5.97
CA GLU A 229 -13.72 10.45 -7.31
C GLU A 229 -14.90 10.15 -8.26
N ALA A 230 -15.35 8.90 -8.35
CA ALA A 230 -16.51 8.55 -9.17
C ALA A 230 -17.82 9.27 -8.76
N ALA A 231 -18.01 9.55 -7.46
CA ALA A 231 -19.15 10.33 -6.98
C ALA A 231 -19.04 11.81 -7.33
N ILE A 232 -17.83 12.38 -7.30
CA ILE A 232 -17.54 13.76 -7.68
C ILE A 232 -17.77 13.95 -9.18
N ASP A 233 -17.21 13.07 -10.02
CA ASP A 233 -17.36 13.12 -11.49
C ASP A 233 -18.84 13.10 -11.91
N LYS A 234 -19.66 12.33 -11.20
CA LYS A 234 -21.11 12.26 -11.44
C LYS A 234 -21.84 13.56 -11.11
N ILE A 235 -21.31 14.37 -10.19
CA ILE A 235 -21.91 15.64 -9.75
C ILE A 235 -21.39 16.82 -10.57
N LEU A 236 -20.08 16.87 -10.81
CA LEU A 236 -19.39 18.00 -11.43
C LEU A 236 -19.18 17.82 -12.94
N GLY A 237 -19.34 16.60 -13.47
CA GLY A 237 -18.84 16.20 -14.79
C GLY A 237 -17.41 15.65 -14.67
N PRO A 238 -16.97 14.80 -15.61
CA PRO A 238 -15.56 14.43 -15.69
C PRO A 238 -14.73 15.71 -15.88
N GLU A 239 -13.56 15.80 -15.25
CA GLU A 239 -12.60 16.84 -15.60
C GLU A 239 -12.23 16.67 -17.09
N ASP A 240 -12.36 17.76 -17.86
CA ASP A 240 -11.91 17.76 -19.25
C ASP A 240 -10.38 17.59 -19.22
N GLU A 241 -9.88 16.40 -19.60
CA GLU A 241 -8.47 16.18 -19.94
C GLU A 241 -8.14 16.92 -21.26
N GLU A 242 -8.29 18.24 -21.30
CA GLU A 242 -7.73 19.10 -22.36
C GLU A 242 -6.44 19.73 -21.83
N GLY A 243 -5.44 18.89 -21.54
CA GLY A 243 -4.08 19.30 -21.21
C GLY A 243 -3.13 18.92 -22.35
N CYS A 244 -2.70 19.91 -23.13
CA CYS A 244 -1.58 19.73 -24.05
C CYS A 244 -0.30 19.43 -23.24
N SER A 245 0.47 18.41 -23.67
CA SER A 245 1.70 17.93 -23.00
C SER A 245 2.88 18.92 -23.00
N CYS A 246 2.68 20.18 -23.39
CA CYS A 246 3.77 21.14 -23.60
C CYS A 246 4.25 21.87 -22.34
N GLY A 247 3.60 21.72 -21.18
CA GLY A 247 4.11 22.24 -19.90
C GLY A 247 3.98 23.75 -19.70
N HIS A 248 3.22 24.47 -20.53
CA HIS A 248 2.95 25.90 -20.39
C HIS A 248 1.45 26.22 -20.59
N ASP A 249 0.96 27.25 -19.90
CA ASP A 249 -0.46 27.61 -19.83
C ASP A 249 -0.84 28.53 -21.03
N HIS A 250 -1.63 28.01 -21.98
CA HIS A 250 -2.16 28.77 -23.12
C HIS A 250 -3.67 28.57 -23.26
N GLY A 251 -4.35 29.56 -23.86
CA GLY A 251 -5.80 29.50 -24.09
C GLY A 251 -6.20 28.51 -25.20
N PRO A 252 -7.45 28.00 -25.19
CA PRO A 252 -7.91 26.89 -26.05
C PRO A 252 -7.96 27.21 -27.57
N ASP A 253 -7.71 28.45 -27.99
CA ASP A 253 -7.74 28.89 -29.39
C ASP A 253 -6.37 29.35 -29.92
N GLU A 254 -5.28 29.23 -29.13
CA GLU A 254 -3.93 29.58 -29.56
C GLU A 254 -3.20 28.35 -30.12
N ALA A 255 -2.75 28.44 -31.38
CA ALA A 255 -1.93 27.39 -31.99
C ALA A 255 -0.52 27.44 -31.38
N CYS A 256 0.08 26.27 -31.13
CA CYS A 256 1.47 26.12 -30.72
C CYS A 256 2.39 26.65 -31.82
N GLU A 257 2.83 27.91 -31.69
CA GLU A 257 3.83 28.51 -32.55
C GLU A 257 5.20 28.29 -31.87
N ASP A 258 5.80 27.13 -32.11
CA ASP A 258 7.23 26.92 -31.90
C ASP A 258 7.97 27.66 -33.03
N ASP A 259 8.36 28.91 -32.75
CA ASP A 259 9.40 29.65 -33.46
C ASP A 259 9.86 30.77 -32.50
N ASP A 260 10.96 30.55 -31.78
CA ASP A 260 12.17 31.34 -32.00
C ASP A 260 13.26 31.00 -30.96
N ASP A 261 14.37 30.56 -31.55
CA ASP A 261 15.72 30.59 -31.02
C ASP A 261 16.08 31.98 -30.46
N GLU A 262 16.28 32.08 -29.15
CA GLU A 262 17.29 32.98 -28.56
C GLU A 262 17.82 32.30 -27.28
N PHE A 263 18.65 31.28 -27.49
CA PHE A 263 19.64 30.86 -26.50
C PHE A 263 20.54 32.07 -26.21
N ASP A 264 20.39 32.66 -25.02
CA ASP A 264 21.35 33.64 -24.50
C ASP A 264 22.67 32.87 -24.24
N GLU A 265 23.56 32.86 -25.23
CA GLU A 265 24.94 32.32 -25.16
C GLU A 265 25.85 33.21 -24.29
N ASP A 266 25.48 33.47 -23.03
CA ASP A 266 26.31 34.29 -22.13
C ASP A 266 26.28 33.79 -20.67
N PHE A 267 26.28 32.47 -20.43
CA PHE A 267 26.50 31.92 -19.08
C PHE A 267 27.22 30.56 -19.02
N ASP A 268 28.26 30.34 -19.83
CA ASP A 268 29.18 29.20 -19.67
C ASP A 268 30.53 29.68 -19.09
N GLU A 269 30.53 30.18 -17.85
CA GLU A 269 31.73 30.05 -17.02
C GLU A 269 31.61 28.69 -16.32
N GLU A 270 32.39 27.70 -16.78
CA GLU A 270 32.59 26.43 -16.06
C GLU A 270 32.97 26.76 -14.60
N LEU A 271 32.03 26.54 -13.68
CA LEU A 271 32.25 26.67 -12.24
C LEU A 271 33.42 25.76 -11.86
N SER A 272 34.39 26.31 -11.14
CA SER A 272 35.52 25.48 -10.70
C SER A 272 35.04 24.41 -9.72
N ASP A 273 35.78 23.30 -9.59
CA ASP A 273 35.49 22.25 -8.60
C ASP A 273 35.28 22.84 -7.19
N GLN A 274 36.02 23.90 -6.86
CA GLN A 274 35.90 24.59 -5.57
C GLN A 274 34.60 25.41 -5.46
N ASP A 275 34.15 26.05 -6.54
CA ASP A 275 32.87 26.77 -6.56
C ASP A 275 31.70 25.78 -6.48
N ASN A 276 31.80 24.63 -7.16
CA ASN A 276 30.83 23.54 -7.07
C ASN A 276 30.76 22.93 -5.67
N GLU A 277 31.90 22.73 -4.99
CA GLU A 277 31.94 22.26 -3.60
C GLU A 277 31.30 23.28 -2.64
N GLU A 278 31.56 24.58 -2.83
CA GLU A 278 30.99 25.64 -2.01
C GLU A 278 29.47 25.78 -2.23
N LEU A 279 29.01 25.70 -3.48
CA LEU A 279 27.58 25.68 -3.83
C LEU A 279 26.90 24.45 -3.23
N THR A 280 27.48 23.26 -3.42
CA THR A 280 26.95 22.01 -2.85
C THR A 280 26.86 22.07 -1.33
N ALA A 281 27.86 22.67 -0.65
CA ALA A 281 27.84 22.86 0.79
C ALA A 281 26.73 23.82 1.24
N ALA A 282 26.55 24.94 0.54
CA ALA A 282 25.49 25.91 0.82
C ALA A 282 24.10 25.31 0.59
N GLU A 283 23.92 24.55 -0.49
CA GLU A 283 22.70 23.80 -0.76
C GLU A 283 22.43 22.77 0.34
N ASN A 284 23.43 21.97 0.73
CA ASN A 284 23.27 20.98 1.79
C ASN A 284 22.86 21.62 3.13
N GLU A 285 23.38 22.81 3.46
CA GLU A 285 22.96 23.57 4.64
C GLU A 285 21.49 24.03 4.51
N TYR A 286 21.10 24.55 3.34
CA TYR A 286 19.72 24.94 3.04
C TYR A 286 18.74 23.74 3.14
N PHE A 287 19.08 22.60 2.53
CA PHE A 287 18.26 21.38 2.60
C PHE A 287 18.18 20.80 4.02
N ALA A 288 19.25 20.93 4.82
CA ALA A 288 19.23 20.52 6.23
C ALA A 288 18.24 21.36 7.06
N GLU A 289 18.18 22.67 6.86
CA GLU A 289 17.20 23.55 7.52
C GLU A 289 15.76 23.14 7.17
N ILE A 290 15.52 22.85 5.89
CA ILE A 290 14.22 22.38 5.38
C ILE A 290 13.83 21.04 6.02
N ALA A 291 14.73 20.06 6.06
CA ALA A 291 14.46 18.77 6.70
C ALA A 291 14.13 18.92 8.20
N GLU A 292 14.76 19.85 8.91
CA GLU A 292 14.46 20.15 10.32
C GLU A 292 13.02 20.68 10.50
N LYS A 293 12.55 21.54 9.57
CA LYS A 293 11.17 22.08 9.59
C LYS A 293 10.11 20.97 9.45
N LYS A 294 10.35 19.92 8.64
CA LYS A 294 9.41 18.79 8.44
C LYS A 294 9.19 17.95 9.70
N SER A 295 10.17 17.88 10.60
CA SER A 295 10.18 16.91 11.71
C SER A 295 9.50 17.38 13.00
N ARG A 296 8.93 18.60 13.02
CA ARG A 296 8.37 19.22 14.23
C ARG A 296 6.84 19.23 14.19
N ILE A 297 6.20 18.38 14.99
CA ILE A 297 4.77 18.51 15.31
C ILE A 297 4.62 19.68 16.29
N LEU A 298 4.29 20.86 15.76
CA LEU A 298 4.01 22.04 16.58
C LEU A 298 2.53 22.03 17.00
N VAL A 299 2.29 21.91 18.30
CA VAL A 299 0.92 22.00 18.86
C VAL A 299 0.44 23.44 18.71
N SER A 300 -0.53 23.67 17.82
CA SER A 300 -1.18 24.97 17.70
C SER A 300 -1.92 25.26 19.01
N LYS A 301 -1.47 26.30 19.73
CA LYS A 301 -2.31 26.98 20.73
C LYS A 301 -3.12 28.03 19.99
N ALA A 302 -4.29 28.39 20.53
CA ALA A 302 -5.02 29.56 20.05
C ALA A 302 -4.12 30.80 20.15
N VAL A 303 -3.69 31.32 19.00
CA VAL A 303 -2.90 32.54 18.87
C VAL A 303 -3.72 33.56 18.08
N ASP A 304 -3.46 34.84 18.28
CA ASP A 304 -3.99 35.91 17.41
C ASP A 304 -3.63 35.63 15.94
N ASP A 305 -4.55 35.95 15.02
CA ASP A 305 -4.44 35.66 13.59
C ASP A 305 -3.12 36.13 12.96
N LYS A 306 -2.55 37.26 13.41
CA LYS A 306 -1.28 37.76 12.89
C LYS A 306 -0.11 36.88 13.32
N LYS A 307 -0.09 36.46 14.57
CA LYS A 307 0.96 35.59 15.11
C LYS A 307 0.81 34.15 14.60
N PHE A 308 -0.42 33.70 14.37
CA PHE A 308 -0.71 32.45 13.67
C PHE A 308 -0.16 32.51 12.25
N ALA A 309 -0.50 33.53 11.47
CA ALA A 309 -0.01 33.72 10.10
C ALA A 309 1.52 33.77 10.02
N GLN A 310 2.19 34.46 10.95
CA GLN A 310 3.66 34.46 11.03
C GLN A 310 4.25 33.09 11.34
N THR A 311 3.60 32.33 12.22
CA THR A 311 4.02 30.96 12.57
C THR A 311 3.83 30.02 11.38
N GLU A 312 2.67 30.08 10.71
CA GLU A 312 2.40 29.24 9.54
C GLU A 312 3.25 29.62 8.33
N ALA A 313 3.51 30.92 8.09
CA ALA A 313 4.44 31.35 7.04
C ALA A 313 5.86 30.84 7.29
N SER A 314 6.31 30.76 8.55
CA SER A 314 7.61 30.16 8.90
C SER A 314 7.69 28.63 8.72
N ARG A 315 6.55 27.96 8.48
CA ARG A 315 6.45 26.53 8.14
C ARG A 315 6.46 26.30 6.63
N CYS A 316 6.43 27.34 5.79
CA CYS A 316 6.52 27.18 4.34
C CYS A 316 7.82 26.46 3.97
N MET A 317 7.69 25.48 3.08
CA MET A 317 8.76 24.55 2.70
C MET A 317 9.33 24.84 1.30
N GLU A 318 9.05 26.03 0.74
CA GLU A 318 9.45 26.45 -0.61
C GLU A 318 9.18 25.34 -1.65
N CYS A 319 7.92 24.91 -1.78
CA CYS A 319 7.54 23.84 -2.72
C CYS A 319 7.87 24.17 -4.18
N SER A 320 8.09 25.46 -4.49
CA SER A 320 8.61 25.96 -5.77
C SER A 320 10.09 25.66 -6.01
N TYR A 321 10.84 25.29 -4.98
CA TYR A 321 12.26 24.91 -5.05
C TYR A 321 12.46 23.41 -4.75
N ILE A 322 11.57 22.78 -3.99
CA ILE A 322 11.64 21.36 -3.67
C ILE A 322 10.26 20.73 -3.74
N CYS A 323 9.93 20.13 -4.87
CA CYS A 323 8.74 19.30 -4.99
C CYS A 323 9.07 17.83 -4.71
N ASN A 324 8.93 17.39 -3.45
CA ASN A 324 9.09 15.99 -3.05
C ASN A 324 7.88 15.44 -2.26
N LYS A 325 6.73 16.09 -2.40
CA LYS A 325 5.55 15.75 -1.60
C LYS A 325 5.12 14.29 -1.81
N CYS A 326 5.26 13.79 -3.02
CA CYS A 326 5.01 12.40 -3.40
C CYS A 326 5.85 11.38 -2.63
N VAL A 327 7.08 11.73 -2.23
CA VAL A 327 7.99 10.91 -1.41
C VAL A 327 7.46 10.85 0.03
N ASP A 328 7.08 12.00 0.59
CA ASP A 328 6.62 12.09 1.98
C ASP A 328 5.26 11.42 2.21
N VAL A 329 4.35 11.53 1.24
CA VAL A 329 2.97 11.04 1.39
C VAL A 329 2.78 9.59 0.95
N CYS A 330 3.78 9.00 0.28
CA CYS A 330 3.69 7.62 -0.14
C CYS A 330 3.87 6.68 1.07
N PRO A 331 2.83 5.94 1.50
CA PRO A 331 2.93 5.07 2.67
C PRO A 331 3.90 3.90 2.42
N ASN A 332 4.04 3.48 1.17
CA ASN A 332 4.91 2.37 0.77
C ASN A 332 6.31 2.83 0.33
N ARG A 333 6.59 4.14 0.32
CA ARG A 333 7.85 4.72 -0.20
C ARG A 333 8.18 4.35 -1.65
N ALA A 334 7.14 4.26 -2.48
CA ALA A 334 7.26 4.01 -3.91
C ALA A 334 7.79 5.21 -4.70
N ASN A 335 7.78 6.43 -4.15
CA ASN A 335 8.48 7.56 -4.76
C ASN A 335 9.72 7.84 -3.92
N VAL A 336 10.88 7.94 -4.57
CA VAL A 336 12.13 8.32 -3.93
C VAL A 336 12.72 9.54 -4.64
N ALA A 337 13.29 10.46 -3.87
CA ALA A 337 14.09 11.53 -4.41
C ALA A 337 15.53 11.01 -4.57
N ILE A 338 16.04 11.02 -5.79
CA ILE A 338 17.43 10.72 -6.10
C ILE A 338 18.18 12.04 -6.32
N ASP A 339 19.33 12.18 -5.67
CA ASP A 339 20.26 13.28 -5.87
C ASP A 339 20.94 13.10 -7.23
N VAL A 340 20.81 14.10 -8.11
CA VAL A 340 21.34 14.06 -9.48
C VAL A 340 22.38 15.16 -9.71
N ARG A 341 22.86 15.83 -8.66
CA ARG A 341 23.83 16.94 -8.80
C ARG A 341 25.13 16.53 -9.48
N ASN A 342 25.52 15.27 -9.33
CA ASN A 342 26.75 14.73 -9.93
C ASN A 342 26.62 14.45 -11.43
N THR A 343 25.42 14.52 -12.01
CA THR A 343 25.23 14.26 -13.43
C THR A 343 25.55 15.47 -14.31
N GLY A 344 25.43 16.68 -13.75
CA GLY A 344 25.62 17.93 -14.48
C GLY A 344 24.53 18.24 -15.53
N VAL A 345 23.45 17.44 -15.58
CA VAL A 345 22.40 17.58 -16.60
C VAL A 345 21.18 18.36 -16.09
N PHE A 346 20.87 18.26 -14.80
CA PHE A 346 19.67 18.85 -14.22
C PHE A 346 19.95 20.19 -13.53
N SER A 347 19.05 21.15 -13.72
CA SER A 347 19.02 22.39 -12.93
C SER A 347 18.53 22.15 -11.50
N ASP A 348 17.61 21.20 -11.32
CA ASP A 348 17.13 20.78 -10.01
C ASP A 348 18.06 19.70 -9.40
N PRO A 349 18.42 19.82 -8.12
CA PRO A 349 19.37 18.90 -7.47
C PRO A 349 18.79 17.50 -7.22
N PHE A 350 17.47 17.35 -7.25
CA PHE A 350 16.80 16.08 -7.00
C PHE A 350 15.77 15.77 -8.08
N GLN A 351 15.75 14.51 -8.53
CA GLN A 351 14.69 13.98 -9.37
C GLN A 351 13.88 12.92 -8.63
N ILE A 352 12.60 12.78 -8.98
CA ILE A 352 11.74 11.75 -8.40
C ILE A 352 11.77 10.51 -9.27
N LEU A 353 12.25 9.41 -8.70
CA LEU A 353 12.16 8.07 -9.27
C LEU A 353 10.98 7.32 -8.63
N HIS A 354 10.12 6.76 -9.46
CA HIS A 354 9.02 5.90 -9.02
C HIS A 354 9.45 4.43 -9.03
N LEU A 355 9.14 3.68 -7.97
CA LEU A 355 9.47 2.27 -7.77
C LEU A 355 8.19 1.46 -7.90
N ASP A 356 8.02 0.81 -9.04
CA ASP A 356 6.77 0.13 -9.39
C ASP A 356 6.36 -0.94 -8.36
N ALA A 357 7.30 -1.79 -7.96
CA ALA A 357 7.05 -2.91 -7.06
C ALA A 357 6.58 -2.50 -5.65
N TYR A 358 6.75 -1.23 -5.28
CA TYR A 358 6.34 -0.70 -3.97
C TYR A 358 5.01 0.06 -4.10
N CYS A 359 4.62 0.43 -5.31
CA CYS A 359 3.40 1.12 -5.59
C CYS A 359 2.21 0.16 -5.54
N ASN A 360 1.11 0.63 -4.97
CA ASN A 360 -0.19 -0.04 -5.03
C ASN A 360 -1.27 0.90 -5.55
N GLU A 361 -0.84 1.96 -6.25
CA GLU A 361 -1.69 2.93 -6.93
C GLU A 361 -2.76 3.56 -6.02
N CYS A 362 -2.43 3.78 -4.74
CA CYS A 362 -3.37 4.40 -3.80
C CYS A 362 -3.68 5.88 -4.08
N GLY A 363 -3.04 6.49 -5.08
CA GLY A 363 -3.25 7.88 -5.49
C GLY A 363 -2.76 8.93 -4.50
N ASN A 364 -2.11 8.57 -3.38
CA ASN A 364 -1.68 9.56 -2.39
C ASN A 364 -0.71 10.60 -2.96
N CYS A 365 0.22 10.18 -3.80
CA CYS A 365 1.19 11.09 -4.41
C CYS A 365 0.55 12.08 -5.40
N GLU A 366 -0.53 11.67 -6.09
CA GLU A 366 -1.35 12.51 -6.97
C GLU A 366 -2.21 13.48 -6.15
N THR A 367 -3.00 12.91 -5.21
CA THR A 367 -3.45 13.51 -3.93
C THR A 367 -2.90 14.86 -3.56
N PHE A 368 -1.68 14.76 -3.06
CA PHE A 368 -0.98 15.84 -2.44
C PHE A 368 0.01 16.50 -3.39
N CYS A 369 -0.06 16.19 -4.69
CA CYS A 369 0.77 16.84 -5.69
C CYS A 369 0.35 18.32 -5.76
N PRO A 370 1.27 19.27 -5.54
CA PRO A 370 0.95 20.69 -5.64
C PRO A 370 0.89 21.19 -7.10
N TYR A 371 1.24 20.34 -8.08
CA TYR A 371 1.36 20.67 -9.50
C TYR A 371 0.35 19.91 -10.38
N ASP A 372 -0.75 19.42 -9.80
CA ASP A 372 -1.80 18.67 -10.50
C ASP A 372 -1.24 17.52 -11.37
N GLY A 373 -0.23 16.81 -10.83
CA GLY A 373 0.40 15.68 -11.50
C GLY A 373 0.07 14.36 -10.82
N GLY A 374 0.21 13.26 -11.55
CA GLY A 374 0.09 11.89 -11.06
C GLY A 374 1.43 11.18 -10.91
N PRO A 375 2.23 11.41 -9.84
CA PRO A 375 3.60 10.88 -9.74
C PRO A 375 3.77 9.38 -9.94
N TYR A 376 2.79 8.56 -9.54
CA TYR A 376 2.86 7.11 -9.74
C TYR A 376 2.59 6.66 -11.19
N ARG A 377 2.03 7.54 -12.04
CA ARG A 377 1.75 7.30 -13.45
C ARG A 377 2.76 8.00 -14.37
N GLU A 378 3.21 9.18 -13.96
CA GLU A 378 3.97 10.08 -14.82
C GLU A 378 5.47 10.07 -14.55
N LYS A 379 5.90 9.80 -13.30
CA LYS A 379 7.34 9.84 -12.99
C LYS A 379 8.04 8.63 -13.57
N PHE A 380 9.28 8.87 -13.98
CA PHE A 380 10.15 7.85 -14.54
C PHE A 380 10.24 6.66 -13.58
N THR A 381 9.89 5.49 -14.08
CA THR A 381 9.61 4.32 -13.24
C THR A 381 10.72 3.27 -13.35
N LEU A 382 11.24 2.83 -12.21
CA LEU A 382 12.07 1.64 -12.11
C LEU A 382 11.16 0.41 -11.87
N PHE A 383 11.21 -0.53 -12.81
CA PHE A 383 10.47 -1.78 -12.73
C PHE A 383 11.36 -2.88 -12.14
N SER A 384 10.80 -3.69 -11.26
CA SER A 384 11.50 -4.85 -10.67
C SER A 384 11.18 -6.18 -11.37
N ARG A 385 10.16 -6.21 -12.23
CA ARG A 385 9.72 -7.40 -12.97
C ARG A 385 9.43 -7.06 -14.42
N ASN A 386 9.75 -7.98 -15.33
CA ASN A 386 9.43 -7.83 -16.74
C ASN A 386 7.91 -7.79 -16.99
N ASP A 387 7.13 -8.62 -16.28
CA ASP A 387 5.66 -8.60 -16.41
C ASP A 387 5.08 -7.21 -16.09
N ASP A 388 5.58 -6.56 -15.04
CA ASP A 388 5.11 -5.23 -14.63
C ASP A 388 5.55 -4.16 -15.63
N PHE A 389 6.79 -4.26 -16.13
CA PHE A 389 7.25 -3.43 -17.24
C PHE A 389 6.31 -3.59 -18.44
N GLU A 390 6.08 -4.80 -18.96
CA GLU A 390 5.26 -5.06 -20.15
C GLU A 390 3.81 -4.57 -20.01
N ASN A 391 3.22 -4.67 -18.82
CA ASN A 391 1.81 -4.30 -18.58
C ASN A 391 1.61 -2.82 -18.21
N SER A 392 2.67 -2.10 -17.85
CA SER A 392 2.61 -0.67 -17.53
C SER A 392 2.65 0.20 -18.78
N LYS A 393 2.13 1.42 -18.67
CA LYS A 393 2.26 2.48 -19.69
C LYS A 393 3.32 3.53 -19.33
N ASN A 394 3.85 3.49 -18.11
CA ASN A 394 4.79 4.50 -17.64
C ASN A 394 6.09 4.43 -18.44
N SER A 395 6.67 5.61 -18.68
CA SER A 395 8.08 5.73 -19.08
C SER A 395 8.97 5.29 -17.92
N GLY A 396 10.02 4.52 -18.21
CA GLY A 396 10.80 3.87 -17.18
C GLY A 396 11.80 2.86 -17.71
N PHE A 397 12.42 2.09 -16.82
CA PHE A 397 13.36 1.07 -17.21
C PHE A 397 13.29 -0.18 -16.34
N PHE A 398 13.65 -1.31 -16.93
CA PHE A 398 13.76 -2.63 -16.31
C PHE A 398 15.17 -3.17 -16.58
N VAL A 399 15.72 -3.88 -15.59
CA VAL A 399 17.08 -4.42 -15.66
C VAL A 399 17.01 -5.94 -15.57
N GLU A 400 17.55 -6.63 -16.58
CA GLU A 400 17.68 -8.08 -16.62
C GLU A 400 19.13 -8.45 -16.97
N ASP A 401 19.86 -8.98 -15.97
CA ASP A 401 21.29 -9.30 -16.08
C ASP A 401 22.15 -8.11 -16.54
N GLU A 402 22.64 -8.12 -17.79
CA GLU A 402 23.46 -7.06 -18.40
C GLU A 402 22.66 -6.19 -19.39
N GLU A 403 21.36 -6.49 -19.57
CA GLU A 403 20.46 -5.79 -20.48
C GLU A 403 19.55 -4.83 -19.71
N ILE A 404 19.37 -3.63 -20.25
CA ILE A 404 18.49 -2.60 -19.74
C ILE A 404 17.44 -2.30 -20.80
N LEU A 405 16.18 -2.58 -20.47
CA LEU A 405 15.05 -2.21 -21.30
C LEU A 405 14.55 -0.84 -20.85
N VAL A 406 14.61 0.15 -21.73
CA VAL A 406 14.12 1.51 -21.45
C VAL A 406 12.85 1.73 -22.26
N ARG A 407 11.78 2.20 -21.62
CA ARG A 407 10.56 2.67 -22.28
C ARG A 407 10.47 4.18 -22.20
N LEU A 408 10.31 4.82 -23.35
CA LEU A 408 9.95 6.23 -23.48
C LEU A 408 8.85 6.38 -24.53
N ASP A 409 7.75 7.04 -24.18
CA ASP A 409 6.62 7.32 -25.07
C ASP A 409 6.11 6.09 -25.86
N GLY A 410 6.08 4.94 -25.17
CA GLY A 410 5.64 3.66 -25.73
C GLY A 410 6.65 2.95 -26.65
N LYS A 411 7.83 3.53 -26.88
CA LYS A 411 8.95 2.87 -27.59
C LYS A 411 9.86 2.17 -26.58
N ILE A 412 10.38 0.99 -26.96
CA ILE A 412 11.30 0.20 -26.14
C ILE A 412 12.68 0.24 -26.79
N PHE A 413 13.68 0.59 -25.99
CA PHE A 413 15.09 0.65 -26.34
C PHE A 413 15.84 -0.44 -25.57
N HIS A 414 16.83 -1.05 -26.25
CA HIS A 414 17.68 -2.09 -25.67
C HIS A 414 19.07 -1.51 -25.43
N CYS A 415 19.39 -1.30 -24.16
CA CYS A 415 20.61 -0.66 -23.69
C CYS A 415 21.41 -1.61 -22.80
N SER A 416 22.65 -1.22 -22.51
CA SER A 416 23.53 -1.86 -21.53
C SER A 416 24.40 -0.79 -20.87
N LEU A 417 25.05 -1.11 -19.76
CA LEU A 417 26.06 -0.23 -19.16
C LEU A 417 27.46 -0.71 -19.50
N ASP A 418 28.39 0.23 -19.68
CA ASP A 418 29.80 -0.09 -19.74
C ASP A 418 30.42 -0.25 -18.34
N GLY A 419 31.75 -0.47 -18.29
CA GLY A 419 32.47 -0.70 -17.03
C GLY A 419 32.56 0.52 -16.11
N ASP A 420 32.25 1.71 -16.62
CA ASP A 420 32.23 2.97 -15.87
C ASP A 420 30.79 3.36 -15.48
N GLY A 421 29.79 2.54 -15.84
CA GLY A 421 28.39 2.76 -15.52
C GLY A 421 27.68 3.73 -16.47
N ILE A 422 28.21 3.91 -17.69
CA ILE A 422 27.64 4.78 -18.73
C ILE A 422 26.70 3.99 -19.62
N LEU A 423 25.57 4.57 -20.00
CA LEU A 423 24.55 3.95 -20.84
C LEU A 423 25.03 3.84 -22.30
N THR A 424 25.01 2.62 -22.82
CA THR A 424 25.43 2.24 -24.17
C THR A 424 24.36 1.39 -24.86
N GLY A 425 24.53 1.11 -26.15
CA GLY A 425 23.56 0.35 -26.95
C GLY A 425 22.67 1.23 -27.81
N ASP A 426 21.39 0.86 -27.96
CA ASP A 426 20.41 1.63 -28.74
C ASP A 426 19.89 2.82 -27.93
N LYS A 427 20.61 3.94 -28.02
CA LYS A 427 20.27 5.20 -27.31
C LYS A 427 19.71 6.29 -28.22
N GLU A 428 19.46 5.99 -29.49
CA GLU A 428 18.98 6.98 -30.45
C GLU A 428 17.51 7.32 -30.16
N GLY A 429 17.29 8.38 -29.36
CA GLY A 429 15.98 8.79 -28.85
C GLY A 429 15.83 8.77 -27.33
N ILE A 430 16.87 8.39 -26.60
CA ILE A 430 16.96 8.58 -25.14
C ILE A 430 17.59 9.95 -24.88
N THR A 431 16.96 10.78 -24.05
CA THR A 431 17.50 12.10 -23.69
C THR A 431 18.64 11.98 -22.69
N ASP A 432 19.49 13.01 -22.62
CA ASP A 432 20.63 13.03 -21.69
C ASP A 432 20.13 13.00 -20.23
N GLU A 433 18.95 13.57 -19.92
CA GLU A 433 18.31 13.49 -18.61
C GLU A 433 17.97 12.05 -18.23
N VAL A 434 17.35 11.29 -19.14
CA VAL A 434 16.95 9.91 -18.88
C VAL A 434 18.19 9.02 -18.72
N ALA A 435 19.19 9.19 -19.58
CA ALA A 435 20.45 8.47 -19.46
C ALA A 435 21.11 8.75 -18.10
N ALA A 436 21.23 10.03 -17.73
CA ALA A 436 21.80 10.46 -16.45
C ALA A 436 21.05 9.89 -15.25
N MET A 437 19.70 9.84 -15.28
CA MET A 437 18.92 9.21 -14.21
C MET A 437 19.22 7.71 -14.08
N ILE A 438 19.32 6.98 -15.20
CA ILE A 438 19.63 5.55 -15.18
C ILE A 438 21.04 5.34 -14.62
N GLU A 439 22.03 6.07 -15.13
CA GLU A 439 23.43 5.97 -14.72
C GLU A 439 23.61 6.30 -13.22
N GLU A 440 22.96 7.34 -12.71
CA GLU A 440 22.97 7.71 -11.29
C GLU A 440 22.34 6.60 -10.43
N VAL A 441 21.24 5.99 -10.90
CA VAL A 441 20.63 4.86 -10.18
C VAL A 441 21.59 3.68 -10.06
N PHE A 442 22.35 3.37 -11.12
CA PHE A 442 23.30 2.26 -11.08
C PHE A 442 24.56 2.56 -10.26
N THR A 443 25.10 3.77 -10.35
CA THR A 443 26.36 4.14 -9.69
C THR A 443 26.17 4.44 -8.20
N THR A 444 25.12 5.18 -7.84
CA THR A 444 24.90 5.67 -6.47
C THR A 444 23.75 4.96 -5.76
N TYR A 445 22.69 4.58 -6.47
CA TYR A 445 21.47 4.01 -5.90
C TYR A 445 21.23 2.53 -6.24
N SER A 446 22.28 1.76 -6.51
CA SER A 446 22.18 0.36 -6.97
C SER A 446 21.37 -0.55 -6.05
N TYR A 447 21.22 -0.20 -4.77
CA TYR A 447 20.35 -0.90 -3.81
C TYR A 447 18.86 -0.86 -4.20
N LEU A 448 18.43 0.05 -5.07
CA LEU A 448 17.07 0.14 -5.60
C LEU A 448 16.79 -0.91 -6.69
N LEU A 449 17.82 -1.46 -7.33
CA LEU A 449 17.72 -2.48 -8.39
C LEU A 449 17.45 -3.90 -7.84
N GLY A 450 17.09 -4.02 -6.56
CA GLY A 450 16.91 -5.30 -5.89
C GLY A 450 15.76 -6.13 -6.47
N TYR A 451 15.96 -7.45 -6.53
CA TYR A 451 14.95 -8.39 -7.00
C TYR A 451 13.79 -8.53 -6.01
N VAL A 452 12.56 -8.46 -6.52
CA VAL A 452 11.32 -8.71 -5.76
C VAL A 452 10.83 -10.12 -6.11
N ALA A 453 10.68 -10.98 -5.09
CA ALA A 453 10.33 -12.38 -5.30
C ALA A 453 8.93 -12.56 -5.93
N GLU A 454 8.81 -13.55 -6.83
CA GLU A 454 7.57 -13.93 -7.54
C GLU A 454 6.32 -14.10 -6.68
#